data_AF-A0A2D5MRH8-F1
#
_entry.id   AF-A0A2D5MRH8-F1
#
_cell.length_a   1.000
_cell.length_b   1.000
_cell.length_c   1.000
_cell.angle_alpha   90.00
_cell.angle_beta   90.00
_cell.angle_gamma   90.00
#
_symmetry.space_group_name_H-M   'P 1'
#
loop_
_entity.id
_entity.type
_entity.pdbx_description
1 polymer ?
#
loop_
_entity_poly.entity_id
_entity_poly.type
_entity_poly.pdbx_seq_one_letter_code
_entity_poly.pdbx_strand_id
1 'polypeptide(L)'
;PSAEVTVNVHYHFLVIDAYLNSEIPVTVTDLTVNSDKVLIKDAMRITELLSVNANSLSIHRNLKLGKETFLGSGVYSKIDGQAVWDNKVAPNLENFTNFAALKIPGQAKFGNDRSSSYKSWVNKGTTFAQDIFIDSHYVENNGELIADATVSIDAKQMVLQDGNINTGESLVLNAENLKMRFQTNTIGTQLILNVSNVLSDGGVGANNTMTVERGVVLQQKPKIGDLLGTEITATAGDFVSQEMDWNAKDYGVSIKGFENNAALGRLILKNGKLSKFEFLGSEEGVNAMYIDYIEFDQLTKDDIKDGSVPVLDIKPGFTLYFAASNLPAEELDGMYNGRLRWVKEYPGHNSSMPVYITGIDKTIRVNRSFRQSIAYDTDDDGIANGYDLSPFGNGVPKVSSVSLDADRKINIKWTGLPSTLYRIEYKEALGDSNWKVLTEYYNDQYIVRQITHQEVLSNKKMSKFYRVLYIE
;
A
#
# COMPACT_ATOMS: atom_id res chain seq x y z
N PRO A 1 64.67 -6.24 61.14
CA PRO A 1 63.67 -6.27 60.05
C PRO A 1 62.25 -6.31 60.64
N SER A 2 61.63 -5.14 60.82
CA SER A 2 60.21 -5.05 61.19
C SER A 2 59.37 -5.39 59.96
N ALA A 3 58.59 -6.46 60.04
CA ALA A 3 57.71 -6.90 58.97
C ALA A 3 56.69 -5.80 58.63
N GLU A 4 56.59 -5.44 57.35
CA GLU A 4 55.48 -4.66 56.82
C GLU A 4 54.19 -5.46 57.05
N VAL A 5 53.25 -4.86 57.79
CA VAL A 5 51.88 -5.37 57.91
C VAL A 5 51.05 -4.62 56.88
N THR A 6 50.80 -5.25 55.74
CA THR A 6 49.82 -4.76 54.77
C THR A 6 48.42 -5.07 55.29
N VAL A 7 47.67 -4.04 55.70
CA VAL A 7 46.24 -4.17 55.99
C VAL A 7 45.49 -4.02 54.67
N ASN A 8 45.04 -5.13 54.09
CA ASN A 8 44.13 -5.10 52.95
C ASN A 8 42.75 -4.65 53.42
N VAL A 9 42.42 -3.38 53.23
CA VAL A 9 41.08 -2.86 53.48
C VAL A 9 40.22 -3.14 52.26
N HIS A 10 39.36 -4.15 52.33
CA HIS A 10 38.32 -4.37 51.32
C HIS A 10 37.15 -3.43 51.62
N TYR A 11 36.98 -2.38 50.82
CA TYR A 11 35.76 -1.58 50.84
C TYR A 11 34.69 -2.31 50.01
N HIS A 12 33.69 -2.88 50.69
CA HIS A 12 32.44 -3.28 50.05
C HIS A 12 31.47 -2.10 50.09
N PHE A 13 31.16 -1.56 48.92
CA PHE A 13 30.11 -0.58 48.74
C PHE A 13 28.94 -1.28 48.05
N LEU A 14 27.89 -1.59 48.81
CA LEU A 14 26.63 -2.08 48.25
C LEU A 14 25.77 -0.86 47.93
N VAL A 15 25.69 -0.53 46.65
CA VAL A 15 24.72 0.44 46.14
C VAL A 15 23.37 -0.25 46.07
N ILE A 16 22.50 0.02 47.02
CA ILE A 16 21.08 -0.32 46.91
C ILE A 16 20.43 0.88 46.20
N ASP A 17 20.19 0.71 44.91
CA ASP A 17 19.49 1.67 44.03
C ASP A 17 20.17 3.05 43.91
N ALA A 18 21.27 3.13 43.17
CA ALA A 18 21.69 4.41 42.61
C ALA A 18 21.18 4.51 41.18
N TYR A 19 20.18 5.38 40.99
CA TYR A 19 19.95 6.05 39.72
C TYR A 19 21.16 6.94 39.41
N LEU A 20 22.27 6.32 39.01
CA LEU A 20 23.45 6.99 38.47
C LEU A 20 23.08 7.54 37.09
N ASN A 21 22.42 8.70 37.08
CA ASN A 21 22.15 9.43 35.85
C ASN A 21 23.40 10.21 35.46
N SER A 22 24.03 9.83 34.35
CA SER A 22 25.14 10.59 33.74
C SER A 22 24.69 11.90 33.10
N GLU A 23 23.39 12.14 33.03
CA GLU A 23 22.76 13.37 32.53
C GLU A 23 21.71 13.84 33.54
N ILE A 24 21.88 15.05 34.09
CA ILE A 24 20.82 15.69 34.86
C ILE A 24 19.90 16.40 33.86
N PRO A 25 18.64 15.96 33.69
CA PRO A 25 17.72 16.62 32.77
C PRO A 25 17.45 18.04 33.25
N VAL A 26 17.67 19.03 32.38
CA VAL A 26 17.33 20.42 32.66
C VAL A 26 15.83 20.51 32.83
N THR A 27 15.37 20.87 34.03
CA THR A 27 13.95 21.08 34.31
C THR A 27 13.69 22.58 34.39
N VAL A 28 12.81 23.06 33.51
CA VAL A 28 12.41 24.46 33.42
C VAL A 28 10.95 24.54 33.86
N THR A 29 10.65 25.39 34.84
CA THR A 29 9.27 25.56 35.30
C THR A 29 8.42 26.19 34.21
N ASP A 30 8.81 27.41 33.81
CA ASP A 30 8.17 28.20 32.76
C ASP A 30 9.22 28.63 31.73
N LEU A 31 8.89 28.49 30.45
CA LEU A 31 9.72 28.97 29.34
C LEU A 31 8.87 29.80 28.39
N THR A 32 9.22 31.09 28.27
CA THR A 32 8.68 31.98 27.24
C THR A 32 9.81 32.42 26.32
N VAL A 33 9.65 32.19 25.02
CA VAL A 33 10.60 32.60 23.98
C VAL A 33 9.90 33.49 22.96
N ASN A 34 10.50 34.62 22.64
CA ASN A 34 9.97 35.61 21.71
C ASN A 34 11.04 35.91 20.64
N SER A 35 10.77 35.51 19.41
CA SER A 35 11.62 35.78 18.24
C SER A 35 10.88 35.35 16.99
N ASP A 36 11.18 35.89 15.82
CA ASP A 36 10.62 35.35 14.57
C ASP A 36 11.00 33.87 14.34
N LYS A 37 12.19 33.47 14.81
CA LYS A 37 12.74 32.12 14.67
C LYS A 37 13.33 31.63 16.00
N VAL A 38 12.85 30.51 16.49
CA VAL A 38 13.32 29.87 17.73
C VAL A 38 13.99 28.54 17.42
N LEU A 39 15.14 28.29 18.04
CA LEU A 39 15.83 27.01 17.99
C LEU A 39 16.04 26.49 19.42
N ILE A 40 15.50 25.32 19.73
CA ILE A 40 15.74 24.63 20.99
C ILE A 40 16.87 23.62 20.78
N LYS A 41 18.04 23.89 21.36
CA LYS A 41 19.26 23.09 21.19
C LYS A 41 19.73 22.37 22.44
N ASP A 42 19.03 22.53 23.56
CA ASP A 42 19.30 21.84 24.80
C ASP A 42 18.15 20.88 25.12
N ALA A 43 18.50 19.75 25.73
CA ALA A 43 17.49 18.80 26.21
C ALA A 43 16.87 19.35 27.49
N MET A 44 15.54 19.43 27.56
CA MET A 44 14.86 19.95 28.75
C MET A 44 13.46 19.33 28.97
N ARG A 45 13.01 19.41 30.21
CA ARG A 45 11.63 19.18 30.62
C ARG A 45 11.01 20.53 30.99
N ILE A 46 9.87 20.87 30.40
CA ILE A 46 9.09 22.06 30.75
C ILE A 46 7.88 21.62 31.56
N THR A 47 7.79 22.05 32.81
CA THR A 47 6.79 21.49 33.73
C THR A 47 5.46 22.22 33.70
N GLU A 48 5.44 23.55 33.76
CA GLU A 48 4.21 24.33 33.98
C GLU A 48 3.74 25.09 32.73
N LEU A 49 4.62 25.89 32.10
CA LEU A 49 4.27 26.70 30.92
C LEU A 49 5.35 26.66 29.84
N LEU A 50 4.94 26.35 28.60
CA LEU A 50 5.71 26.66 27.39
C LEU A 50 4.95 27.70 26.57
N SER A 51 5.60 28.81 26.24
CA SER A 51 5.10 29.82 25.30
C SER A 51 6.17 30.15 24.25
N VAL A 52 5.87 29.87 22.99
CA VAL A 52 6.71 30.10 21.82
C VAL A 52 6.04 31.11 20.92
N ASN A 53 6.39 32.38 21.09
CA ASN A 53 5.93 33.47 20.25
C ASN A 53 6.90 33.64 19.08
N ALA A 54 6.77 32.75 18.09
CA ALA A 54 7.60 32.71 16.90
C ALA A 54 6.81 32.24 15.68
N ASN A 55 7.26 32.65 14.49
CA ASN A 55 6.72 32.17 13.23
C ASN A 55 7.35 30.83 12.81
N SER A 56 8.55 30.53 13.31
CA SER A 56 9.26 29.27 13.04
C SER A 56 9.92 28.71 14.30
N LEU A 57 9.77 27.41 14.52
CA LEU A 57 10.38 26.67 15.62
C LEU A 57 11.12 25.44 15.10
N SER A 58 12.33 25.22 15.59
CA SER A 58 13.08 23.99 15.38
C SER A 58 13.56 23.38 16.70
N ILE A 59 13.24 22.10 16.94
CA ILE A 59 13.64 21.34 18.12
C ILE A 59 14.79 20.40 17.73
N HIS A 60 15.98 20.59 18.31
CA HIS A 60 17.20 19.82 18.00
C HIS A 60 17.64 18.88 19.12
N ARG A 61 17.06 19.01 20.31
CA ARG A 61 17.29 18.12 21.45
C ARG A 61 15.98 17.81 22.16
N ASN A 62 16.00 16.75 22.96
CA ASN A 62 14.78 16.19 23.55
C ASN A 62 14.01 17.22 24.37
N LEU A 63 12.74 17.38 24.05
CA LEU A 63 11.82 18.27 24.75
C LEU A 63 10.70 17.43 25.36
N LYS A 64 10.56 17.49 26.69
CA LYS A 64 9.49 16.81 27.42
C LYS A 64 8.58 17.85 28.05
N LEU A 65 7.28 17.72 27.87
CA LEU A 65 6.31 18.59 28.54
C LEU A 65 5.72 17.88 29.78
N GLY A 66 5.34 18.69 30.76
CA GLY A 66 4.64 18.26 31.96
C GLY A 66 5.56 17.77 33.08
N LYS A 67 5.02 17.84 34.28
CA LYS A 67 5.61 17.32 35.51
C LYS A 67 5.08 15.93 35.79
N GLU A 68 5.97 14.95 35.73
CA GLU A 68 5.65 13.58 36.09
C GLU A 68 5.83 13.40 37.60
N THR A 69 4.74 13.05 38.28
CA THR A 69 4.71 12.80 39.73
C THR A 69 4.28 11.35 39.96
N PHE A 70 5.16 10.56 40.56
CA PHE A 70 4.86 9.19 40.93
C PHE A 70 3.97 9.14 42.18
N LEU A 71 2.90 8.35 42.13
CA LEU A 71 1.99 8.11 43.23
C LEU A 71 2.29 6.74 43.84
N GLY A 72 2.46 6.69 45.17
CA GLY A 72 2.66 5.43 45.90
C GLY A 72 3.96 4.70 45.53
N SER A 73 3.87 3.40 45.21
CA SER A 73 5.01 2.49 44.96
C SER A 73 5.76 2.72 43.64
N GLY A 74 5.57 3.86 42.96
CA GLY A 74 6.25 4.17 41.69
C GLY A 74 5.65 3.50 40.45
N VAL A 75 4.60 2.67 40.61
CA VAL A 75 3.93 1.97 39.50
C VAL A 75 2.98 2.89 38.73
N TYR A 76 2.44 3.92 39.38
CA TYR A 76 1.53 4.88 38.78
C TYR A 76 2.16 6.27 38.77
N SER A 77 2.23 6.89 37.60
CA SER A 77 2.66 8.28 37.44
C SER A 77 1.48 9.13 36.98
N LYS A 78 1.30 10.29 37.61
CA LYS A 78 0.40 11.34 37.13
C LYS A 78 1.24 12.42 36.45
N ILE A 79 0.77 12.92 35.30
CA ILE A 79 1.39 14.08 34.66
C ILE A 79 0.53 15.31 34.88
N ASP A 80 1.11 16.35 35.45
CA ASP A 80 0.49 17.65 35.73
C ASP A 80 1.23 18.78 34.99
N GLY A 81 0.64 19.97 34.91
CA GLY A 81 1.24 21.16 34.28
C GLY A 81 1.05 21.24 32.76
N GLN A 82 2.07 21.64 32.00
CA GLN A 82 2.03 21.74 30.53
C GLN A 82 1.87 20.34 29.91
N ALA A 83 0.63 19.90 29.68
CA ALA A 83 0.36 18.56 29.15
C ALA A 83 0.06 18.53 27.65
N VAL A 84 -0.36 19.66 27.07
CA VAL A 84 -0.90 19.73 25.69
C VAL A 84 0.01 20.61 24.83
N TRP A 85 0.03 20.35 23.52
CA TRP A 85 0.53 21.31 22.53
C TRP A 85 -0.65 21.92 21.78
N ASP A 86 -0.84 23.23 21.87
CA ASP A 86 -1.92 23.96 21.19
C ASP A 86 -1.53 25.43 20.88
N ASN A 87 -2.51 26.24 20.49
CA ASN A 87 -2.36 27.63 20.10
C ASN A 87 -2.00 28.54 21.26
N LYS A 88 -2.15 28.09 22.52
CA LYS A 88 -1.64 28.82 23.68
C LYS A 88 -0.13 28.62 23.82
N VAL A 89 0.36 27.44 23.46
CA VAL A 89 1.80 27.14 23.41
C VAL A 89 2.47 27.92 22.28
N ALA A 90 1.90 27.92 21.08
CA ALA A 90 2.53 28.51 19.91
C ALA A 90 1.51 29.24 19.01
N PRO A 91 1.05 30.45 19.41
CA PRO A 91 -0.07 31.15 18.76
C PRO A 91 0.23 31.59 17.33
N ASN A 92 1.46 32.05 17.06
CA ASN A 92 1.87 32.61 15.77
C ASN A 92 2.68 31.64 14.90
N LEU A 93 2.83 30.39 15.35
CA LEU A 93 3.68 29.42 14.67
C LEU A 93 3.10 29.03 13.30
N GLU A 94 3.93 29.15 12.27
CA GLU A 94 3.61 28.75 10.90
C GLU A 94 4.46 27.58 10.42
N ASN A 95 5.70 27.45 10.91
CA ASN A 95 6.66 26.43 10.47
C ASN A 95 7.21 25.68 11.68
N PHE A 96 6.94 24.38 11.75
CA PHE A 96 7.42 23.50 12.81
C PHE A 96 8.42 22.49 12.26
N THR A 97 9.54 22.30 12.96
CA THR A 97 10.51 21.24 12.62
C THR A 97 10.99 20.53 13.88
N ASN A 98 10.85 19.21 13.92
CA ASN A 98 11.38 18.37 14.99
C ASN A 98 12.52 17.47 14.49
N PHE A 99 13.68 17.53 15.12
CA PHE A 99 14.83 16.66 14.88
C PHE A 99 15.14 15.74 16.07
N ALA A 100 14.35 15.77 17.14
CA ALA A 100 14.64 15.08 18.39
C ALA A 100 13.39 14.37 18.95
N ALA A 101 13.45 13.87 20.18
CA ALA A 101 12.27 13.36 20.85
C ALA A 101 11.44 14.51 21.46
N LEU A 102 10.22 14.70 20.97
CA LEU A 102 9.21 15.58 21.55
C LEU A 102 8.16 14.73 22.27
N LYS A 103 8.07 14.83 23.61
CA LYS A 103 7.08 14.11 24.41
C LYS A 103 6.04 15.07 24.96
N ILE A 104 4.81 14.94 24.48
CA ILE A 104 3.63 15.70 24.88
C ILE A 104 2.72 14.75 25.65
N PRO A 105 2.43 14.97 26.94
CA PRO A 105 1.62 14.03 27.74
C PRO A 105 0.18 13.82 27.27
N GLY A 106 -0.43 14.85 26.70
CA GLY A 106 -1.81 14.85 26.22
C GLY A 106 -1.85 15.06 24.71
N GLN A 107 -2.85 15.82 24.25
CA GLN A 107 -3.06 16.05 22.82
C GLN A 107 -1.98 16.97 22.23
N ALA A 108 -1.56 16.65 21.01
CA ALA A 108 -0.69 17.49 20.21
C ALA A 108 -1.46 18.05 19.01
N LYS A 109 -1.79 19.34 19.06
CA LYS A 109 -2.56 20.06 18.05
C LYS A 109 -1.66 21.01 17.27
N PHE A 110 -1.21 20.57 16.11
CA PHE A 110 -0.36 21.34 15.21
C PHE A 110 -1.20 21.97 14.12
N GLY A 111 -1.76 23.16 14.40
CA GLY A 111 -2.46 23.97 13.40
C GLY A 111 -3.96 23.71 13.26
N ASN A 112 -4.49 22.62 13.81
CA ASN A 112 -5.93 22.29 13.76
C ASN A 112 -6.77 22.97 14.87
N ASP A 113 -6.13 23.80 15.69
CA ASP A 113 -6.68 24.50 16.85
C ASP A 113 -6.87 26.01 16.61
N ARG A 114 -6.83 26.42 15.35
CA ARG A 114 -6.83 27.80 14.88
C ARG A 114 -7.49 27.87 13.51
N SER A 115 -7.76 29.08 13.03
CA SER A 115 -8.42 29.29 11.73
C SER A 115 -7.49 29.13 10.52
N SER A 116 -6.17 29.28 10.72
CA SER A 116 -5.17 29.17 9.66
C SER A 116 -4.20 28.04 9.97
N SER A 117 -4.16 27.04 9.09
CA SER A 117 -3.25 25.90 9.20
C SER A 117 -1.78 26.32 9.13
N TYR A 118 -0.88 25.45 9.57
CA TYR A 118 0.55 25.70 9.43
C TYR A 118 0.95 25.77 7.96
N LYS A 119 2.01 26.53 7.66
CA LYS A 119 2.64 26.51 6.34
C LYS A 119 3.46 25.25 6.12
N SER A 120 4.19 24.82 7.15
CA SER A 120 4.94 23.57 7.11
C SER A 120 5.03 22.89 8.47
N TRP A 121 4.92 21.57 8.46
CA TRP A 121 5.19 20.71 9.60
C TRP A 121 6.14 19.60 9.16
N VAL A 122 7.31 19.53 9.80
CA VAL A 122 8.38 18.58 9.44
C VAL A 122 8.82 17.82 10.67
N ASN A 123 8.76 16.50 10.63
CA ASN A 123 9.27 15.62 11.68
C ASN A 123 10.37 14.71 11.12
N LYS A 124 11.56 14.78 11.72
CA LYS A 124 12.72 13.92 11.48
C LYS A 124 13.19 13.20 12.74
N GLY A 125 12.55 13.48 13.87
CA GLY A 125 12.78 12.82 15.15
C GLY A 125 11.57 11.97 15.52
N THR A 126 11.26 11.91 16.82
CA THR A 126 10.09 11.20 17.32
C THR A 126 9.15 12.17 18.00
N THR A 127 7.86 12.09 17.69
CA THR A 127 6.80 12.82 18.41
C THR A 127 5.90 11.82 19.13
N PHE A 128 5.80 11.96 20.45
CA PHE A 128 4.94 11.17 21.32
C PHE A 128 3.80 12.04 21.86
N ALA A 129 2.56 11.56 21.74
CA ALA A 129 1.39 12.23 22.31
C ALA A 129 0.28 11.23 22.65
N GLN A 130 -0.76 11.68 23.35
CA GLN A 130 -2.01 10.91 23.44
C GLN A 130 -2.68 10.84 22.05
N ASP A 131 -2.89 12.02 21.44
CA ASP A 131 -3.38 12.18 20.08
C ASP A 131 -2.45 13.14 19.33
N ILE A 132 -2.27 12.91 18.03
CA ILE A 132 -1.51 13.82 17.17
C ILE A 132 -2.44 14.30 16.06
N PHE A 133 -2.76 15.59 16.07
CA PHE A 133 -3.53 16.26 15.03
C PHE A 133 -2.64 17.27 14.32
N ILE A 134 -2.52 17.14 13.00
CA ILE A 134 -1.70 18.02 12.17
C ILE A 134 -2.58 18.60 11.08
N ASP A 135 -2.70 19.92 11.02
CA ASP A 135 -3.29 20.65 9.91
C ASP A 135 -2.24 21.61 9.34
N SER A 136 -1.73 21.29 8.15
CA SER A 136 -0.68 22.07 7.49
C SER A 136 -0.72 21.97 5.97
N HIS A 137 -0.33 23.04 5.27
CA HIS A 137 -0.18 23.01 3.81
C HIS A 137 0.82 21.94 3.34
N TYR A 138 1.95 21.80 4.04
CA TYR A 138 3.00 20.83 3.75
C TYR A 138 3.34 20.02 5.00
N VAL A 139 3.23 18.71 4.92
CA VAL A 139 3.63 17.76 5.96
C VAL A 139 4.73 16.86 5.42
N GLU A 140 5.84 16.77 6.15
CA GLU A 140 6.89 15.79 5.93
C GLU A 140 7.15 15.02 7.23
N ASN A 141 6.94 13.71 7.19
CA ASN A 141 7.36 12.81 8.26
C ASN A 141 8.43 11.85 7.74
N ASN A 142 9.65 12.05 8.22
CA ASN A 142 10.81 11.19 8.07
C ASN A 142 11.37 10.78 9.44
N GLY A 143 10.45 10.38 10.31
CA GLY A 143 10.72 9.98 11.66
C GLY A 143 9.53 9.20 12.21
N GLU A 144 9.36 9.24 13.52
CA GLU A 144 8.37 8.46 14.22
C GLU A 144 7.24 9.33 14.78
N LEU A 145 6.00 8.91 14.56
CA LEU A 145 4.83 9.40 15.27
C LEU A 145 4.27 8.28 16.12
N ILE A 146 4.13 8.54 17.41
CA ILE A 146 3.65 7.55 18.37
C ILE A 146 2.51 8.21 19.15
N ALA A 147 1.30 7.70 18.93
CA ALA A 147 0.10 8.15 19.61
C ALA A 147 -0.54 6.99 20.37
N ASP A 148 -0.94 7.22 21.62
CA ASP A 148 -1.73 6.23 22.38
C ASP A 148 -3.12 6.03 21.77
N ALA A 149 -3.66 7.06 21.10
CA ALA A 149 -4.94 7.05 20.41
C ALA A 149 -4.75 7.38 18.92
N THR A 150 -5.26 8.53 18.45
CA THR A 150 -5.37 8.81 17.01
C THR A 150 -4.23 9.68 16.48
N VAL A 151 -3.78 9.37 15.26
CA VAL A 151 -2.99 10.30 14.42
C VAL A 151 -3.86 10.75 13.25
N SER A 152 -4.13 12.04 13.13
CA SER A 152 -4.86 12.65 12.01
C SER A 152 -4.02 13.72 11.36
N ILE A 153 -3.86 13.63 10.04
CA ILE A 153 -3.05 14.55 9.26
C ILE A 153 -3.89 15.08 8.11
N ASP A 154 -4.12 16.39 8.12
CA ASP A 154 -4.79 17.17 7.08
C ASP A 154 -3.75 18.04 6.36
N ALA A 155 -3.55 17.77 5.06
CA ALA A 155 -2.56 18.51 4.28
C ALA A 155 -2.89 18.69 2.80
N LYS A 156 -2.28 19.68 2.15
CA LYS A 156 -2.29 19.72 0.68
C LYS A 156 -1.23 18.82 0.09
N GLN A 157 -0.03 18.84 0.67
CA GLN A 157 1.10 18.01 0.29
C GLN A 157 1.56 17.21 1.51
N MET A 158 1.50 15.89 1.43
CA MET A 158 1.93 14.99 2.48
C MET A 158 3.01 14.05 1.96
N VAL A 159 4.17 14.07 2.61
CA VAL A 159 5.30 13.17 2.32
C VAL A 159 5.60 12.36 3.57
N LEU A 160 5.34 11.06 3.49
CA LEU A 160 5.66 10.10 4.54
C LEU A 160 6.79 9.21 3.99
N GLN A 161 8.01 9.40 4.48
CA GLN A 161 9.17 8.69 3.95
C GLN A 161 10.09 8.18 5.04
N ASP A 162 10.63 6.95 4.93
CA ASP A 162 11.66 6.41 5.85
C ASP A 162 11.25 6.52 7.34
N GLY A 163 9.96 6.32 7.64
CA GLY A 163 9.35 6.65 8.92
C GLY A 163 8.32 5.63 9.39
N ASN A 164 7.81 5.85 10.60
CA ASN A 164 6.81 4.99 11.23
C ASN A 164 5.72 5.84 11.89
N ILE A 165 4.48 5.42 11.72
CA ILE A 165 3.33 5.92 12.49
C ILE A 165 2.71 4.76 13.28
N ASN A 166 2.82 4.83 14.60
CA ASN A 166 2.19 3.89 15.54
C ASN A 166 1.04 4.60 16.26
N THR A 167 -0.16 4.06 16.16
CA THR A 167 -1.35 4.60 16.81
C THR A 167 -2.11 3.48 17.50
N GLY A 168 -2.59 3.73 18.72
CA GLY A 168 -3.47 2.79 19.43
C GLY A 168 -4.91 2.80 18.90
N GLU A 169 -5.30 3.85 18.17
CA GLU A 169 -6.59 3.94 17.49
C GLU A 169 -6.39 4.11 15.97
N SER A 170 -6.82 5.25 15.42
CA SER A 170 -6.92 5.44 13.98
C SER A 170 -5.69 6.16 13.41
N LEU A 171 -5.39 5.88 12.15
CA LEU A 171 -4.54 6.71 11.31
C LEU A 171 -5.41 7.31 10.20
N VAL A 172 -5.57 8.64 10.22
CA VAL A 172 -6.38 9.38 9.25
C VAL A 172 -5.46 10.27 8.41
N LEU A 173 -5.43 10.00 7.10
CA LEU A 173 -4.63 10.75 6.14
C LEU A 173 -5.54 11.46 5.13
N ASN A 174 -5.75 12.76 5.34
CA ASN A 174 -6.48 13.62 4.43
C ASN A 174 -5.47 14.45 3.62
N ALA A 175 -5.41 14.23 2.31
CA ALA A 175 -4.45 14.91 1.44
C ALA A 175 -5.03 15.33 0.08
N GLU A 176 -4.54 16.44 -0.48
CA GLU A 176 -4.63 16.59 -1.94
C GLU A 176 -3.64 15.63 -2.62
N ASN A 177 -2.38 15.63 -2.17
CA ASN A 177 -1.32 14.80 -2.71
C ASN A 177 -0.60 14.08 -1.58
N LEU A 178 -0.59 12.75 -1.63
CA LEU A 178 0.09 11.87 -0.69
C LEU A 178 1.21 11.12 -1.41
N LYS A 179 2.42 11.24 -0.88
CA LYS A 179 3.55 10.40 -1.25
C LYS A 179 4.00 9.58 -0.04
N MET A 180 4.09 8.26 -0.22
CA MET A 180 4.60 7.32 0.77
C MET A 180 5.81 6.57 0.22
N ARG A 181 6.80 6.30 1.08
CA ARG A 181 7.90 5.37 0.78
C ARG A 181 8.53 4.88 2.08
N PHE A 182 8.94 3.61 2.14
CA PHE A 182 9.63 3.03 3.30
C PHE A 182 8.89 3.34 4.61
N GLN A 183 7.56 3.22 4.59
CA GLN A 183 6.71 3.40 5.76
C GLN A 183 6.48 2.07 6.45
N THR A 184 6.50 2.06 7.77
CA THR A 184 6.06 0.92 8.58
C THR A 184 5.10 1.44 9.62
N ASN A 185 3.81 1.11 9.52
CA ASN A 185 2.78 1.68 10.39
C ASN A 185 2.05 0.58 11.17
N THR A 186 1.75 0.86 12.43
CA THR A 186 0.91 0.00 13.29
C THR A 186 -0.32 0.79 13.74
N ILE A 187 -1.51 0.27 13.45
CA ILE A 187 -2.77 1.00 13.60
C ILE A 187 -3.75 0.12 14.37
N GLY A 188 -4.04 0.50 15.62
CA GLY A 188 -4.86 -0.29 16.55
C GLY A 188 -6.36 -0.32 16.21
N THR A 189 -6.84 0.59 15.35
CA THR A 189 -8.22 0.53 14.85
C THR A 189 -8.28 0.68 13.33
N GLN A 190 -8.46 1.90 12.80
CA GLN A 190 -8.79 2.14 11.40
C GLN A 190 -7.70 2.90 10.66
N LEU A 191 -7.35 2.40 9.47
CA LEU A 191 -6.63 3.17 8.45
C LEU A 191 -7.66 3.88 7.57
N ILE A 192 -7.62 5.20 7.52
CA ILE A 192 -8.48 6.02 6.67
C ILE A 192 -7.63 6.84 5.70
N LEU A 193 -7.82 6.57 4.42
CA LEU A 193 -7.17 7.27 3.31
C LEU A 193 -8.20 8.13 2.58
N ASN A 194 -7.95 9.43 2.54
CA ASN A 194 -8.76 10.39 1.81
C ASN A 194 -7.85 11.28 0.96
N VAL A 195 -7.58 10.83 -0.26
CA VAL A 195 -6.64 11.49 -1.17
C VAL A 195 -7.35 11.91 -2.44
N SER A 196 -7.38 13.21 -2.72
CA SER A 196 -8.21 13.75 -3.80
C SER A 196 -7.51 13.86 -5.16
N ASN A 197 -6.19 14.02 -5.21
CA ASN A 197 -5.45 14.25 -6.45
C ASN A 197 -4.44 13.15 -6.77
N VAL A 198 -3.33 13.07 -6.04
CA VAL A 198 -2.24 12.11 -6.33
C VAL A 198 -2.00 11.21 -5.13
N LEU A 199 -2.09 9.89 -5.36
CA LEU A 199 -1.67 8.87 -4.41
C LEU A 199 -0.46 8.12 -4.95
N SER A 200 0.73 8.45 -4.45
CA SER A 200 1.96 7.77 -4.87
C SER A 200 2.57 7.03 -3.71
N ASP A 201 2.79 5.74 -3.84
CA ASP A 201 3.46 4.95 -2.82
C ASP A 201 4.92 4.64 -3.15
N GLY A 202 5.49 5.30 -4.17
CA GLY A 202 6.87 5.06 -4.61
C GLY A 202 7.06 3.81 -5.48
N GLY A 203 6.00 3.05 -5.76
CA GLY A 203 5.99 1.91 -6.66
C GLY A 203 6.76 0.69 -6.14
N VAL A 204 7.18 -0.18 -7.06
CA VAL A 204 7.92 -1.41 -6.74
C VAL A 204 9.15 -1.11 -5.88
N GLY A 205 9.32 -1.86 -4.79
CA GLY A 205 10.43 -1.70 -3.85
C GLY A 205 10.31 -0.49 -2.93
N ALA A 206 9.13 0.14 -2.84
CA ALA A 206 8.87 1.18 -1.86
C ALA A 206 8.73 0.66 -0.43
N ASN A 207 8.43 -0.63 -0.24
CA ASN A 207 8.35 -1.29 1.06
C ASN A 207 7.48 -0.52 2.09
N ASN A 208 6.29 -0.10 1.69
CA ASN A 208 5.32 0.43 2.64
C ASN A 208 4.56 -0.75 3.26
N THR A 209 4.60 -0.87 4.58
CA THR A 209 3.91 -1.91 5.34
C THR A 209 2.97 -1.27 6.36
N MET A 210 1.74 -1.76 6.43
CA MET A 210 0.74 -1.26 7.37
C MET A 210 0.03 -2.43 8.04
N THR A 211 0.04 -2.48 9.35
CA THR A 211 -0.75 -3.44 10.13
C THR A 211 -1.96 -2.75 10.75
N VAL A 212 -3.15 -3.30 10.52
CA VAL A 212 -4.43 -2.65 10.88
C VAL A 212 -5.37 -3.65 11.55
N GLU A 213 -5.92 -3.30 12.72
CA GLU A 213 -6.70 -4.25 13.54
C GLU A 213 -8.23 -4.17 13.40
N ARG A 214 -8.83 -3.06 12.92
CA ARG A 214 -10.31 -2.92 12.88
C ARG A 214 -10.92 -2.43 11.58
N GLY A 215 -10.19 -1.73 10.71
CA GLY A 215 -10.76 -1.45 9.39
C GLY A 215 -9.85 -0.67 8.46
N VAL A 216 -10.10 -0.82 7.17
CA VAL A 216 -9.35 -0.11 6.12
C VAL A 216 -10.35 0.59 5.22
N VAL A 217 -10.18 1.90 5.06
CA VAL A 217 -11.11 2.76 4.33
C VAL A 217 -10.35 3.62 3.33
N LEU A 218 -10.73 3.53 2.04
CA LEU A 218 -10.43 4.54 1.04
C LEU A 218 -11.71 5.34 0.77
N GLN A 219 -11.75 6.58 1.25
CA GLN A 219 -12.96 7.42 1.19
C GLN A 219 -13.32 7.87 -0.22
N GLN A 220 -12.35 8.02 -1.12
CA GLN A 220 -12.58 8.39 -2.51
C GLN A 220 -11.43 7.89 -3.41
N LYS A 221 -11.73 7.63 -4.68
CA LYS A 221 -10.71 7.37 -5.70
C LYS A 221 -9.88 8.64 -5.96
N PRO A 222 -8.55 8.62 -5.78
CA PRO A 222 -7.69 9.73 -6.20
C PRO A 222 -7.74 9.90 -7.72
N LYS A 223 -7.47 11.10 -8.25
CA LYS A 223 -7.44 11.33 -9.70
C LYS A 223 -6.41 10.45 -10.40
N ILE A 224 -5.23 10.28 -9.80
CA ILE A 224 -4.16 9.42 -10.30
C ILE A 224 -3.42 8.72 -9.16
N GLY A 225 -2.83 7.58 -9.49
CA GLY A 225 -1.97 6.82 -8.60
C GLY A 225 -2.58 5.57 -7.96
N ASP A 226 -1.68 4.77 -7.37
CA ASP A 226 -1.91 3.42 -6.88
C ASP A 226 -1.05 3.15 -5.64
N LEU A 227 -1.31 2.02 -4.99
CA LEU A 227 -0.62 1.48 -3.82
C LEU A 227 0.08 0.13 -4.14
N LEU A 228 0.59 -0.05 -5.35
CA LEU A 228 1.18 -1.31 -5.84
C LEU A 228 2.50 -1.72 -5.15
N GLY A 229 3.19 -0.77 -4.52
CA GLY A 229 4.35 -0.99 -3.65
C GLY A 229 4.01 -1.08 -2.16
N THR A 230 2.71 -1.18 -1.81
CA THR A 230 2.22 -1.19 -0.44
C THR A 230 1.63 -2.55 -0.07
N GLU A 231 1.95 -3.00 1.14
CA GLU A 231 1.37 -4.16 1.80
C GLU A 231 0.51 -3.71 2.99
N ILE A 232 -0.74 -4.17 3.01
CA ILE A 232 -1.64 -4.03 4.16
C ILE A 232 -1.83 -5.41 4.78
N THR A 233 -1.47 -5.55 6.05
CA THR A 233 -1.82 -6.72 6.88
C THR A 233 -3.01 -6.35 7.75
N ALA A 234 -4.17 -6.86 7.38
CA ALA A 234 -5.40 -6.69 8.13
C ALA A 234 -5.56 -7.85 9.11
N THR A 235 -5.63 -7.53 10.40
CA THR A 235 -5.71 -8.53 11.47
C THR A 235 -7.07 -8.44 12.15
N ALA A 236 -7.87 -9.49 12.07
CA ALA A 236 -9.13 -9.60 12.79
C ALA A 236 -8.96 -10.59 13.96
N GLY A 237 -9.25 -10.15 15.19
CA GLY A 237 -9.23 -11.01 16.37
C GLY A 237 -10.37 -12.06 16.37
N ASP A 238 -10.34 -12.97 17.34
CA ASP A 238 -11.40 -13.98 17.51
C ASP A 238 -12.79 -13.31 17.61
N PHE A 239 -13.75 -13.80 16.82
CA PHE A 239 -15.14 -13.32 16.76
C PHE A 239 -15.32 -11.86 16.33
N VAL A 240 -14.31 -11.25 15.69
CA VAL A 240 -14.37 -9.87 15.18
C VAL A 240 -14.61 -9.84 13.68
N SER A 241 -15.48 -8.95 13.23
CA SER A 241 -15.56 -8.54 11.82
C SER A 241 -14.74 -7.27 11.63
N GLN A 242 -13.85 -7.27 10.63
CA GLN A 242 -13.08 -6.13 10.18
C GLN A 242 -13.69 -5.57 8.90
N GLU A 243 -13.96 -4.26 8.87
CA GLU A 243 -14.56 -3.61 7.70
C GLU A 243 -13.51 -3.19 6.68
N MET A 244 -13.81 -3.42 5.40
CA MET A 244 -13.02 -3.03 4.25
C MET A 244 -13.91 -2.19 3.32
N ASP A 245 -13.69 -0.89 3.27
CA ASP A 245 -14.38 0.02 2.36
C ASP A 245 -13.37 0.63 1.39
N TRP A 246 -13.64 0.49 0.09
CA TRP A 246 -12.69 0.92 -0.94
C TRP A 246 -13.41 1.56 -2.12
N ASN A 247 -13.40 2.89 -2.15
CA ASN A 247 -14.10 3.67 -3.17
C ASN A 247 -13.31 3.80 -4.49
N ALA A 248 -12.74 2.70 -5.01
CA ALA A 248 -12.18 2.69 -6.36
C ALA A 248 -13.21 2.24 -7.40
N LYS A 249 -12.91 2.53 -8.67
CA LYS A 249 -13.83 2.28 -9.78
C LYS A 249 -13.77 0.82 -10.22
N ASP A 250 -14.94 0.22 -10.45
CA ASP A 250 -15.04 -1.10 -11.08
C ASP A 250 -14.76 -1.01 -12.61
N TYR A 251 -13.69 -1.66 -13.05
CA TYR A 251 -13.28 -1.81 -14.44
C TYR A 251 -13.55 -3.23 -15.00
N GLY A 252 -14.23 -4.09 -14.23
CA GLY A 252 -14.39 -5.49 -14.56
C GLY A 252 -13.10 -6.29 -14.38
N VAL A 253 -13.10 -7.50 -14.95
CA VAL A 253 -11.89 -8.33 -15.09
C VAL A 253 -10.99 -7.73 -16.16
N SER A 254 -10.26 -6.69 -15.79
CA SER A 254 -9.40 -5.92 -16.69
C SER A 254 -8.18 -5.38 -15.97
N ILE A 255 -7.03 -5.39 -16.67
CA ILE A 255 -5.79 -4.81 -16.17
C ILE A 255 -5.90 -3.29 -15.92
N LYS A 256 -6.88 -2.61 -16.53
CA LYS A 256 -7.13 -1.17 -16.31
C LYS A 256 -7.46 -0.84 -14.85
N GLY A 257 -7.96 -1.81 -14.09
CA GLY A 257 -8.22 -1.64 -12.67
C GLY A 257 -6.95 -1.48 -11.82
N PHE A 258 -5.76 -1.78 -12.38
CA PHE A 258 -4.46 -1.65 -11.72
C PHE A 258 -3.69 -0.37 -12.11
N GLU A 259 -4.34 0.55 -12.84
CA GLU A 259 -3.71 1.77 -13.32
C GLU A 259 -4.53 3.00 -12.88
N ASN A 260 -3.93 3.85 -12.05
CA ASN A 260 -4.52 5.07 -11.51
C ASN A 260 -5.87 4.83 -10.83
N ASN A 261 -6.00 3.74 -10.08
CA ASN A 261 -7.25 3.30 -9.47
C ASN A 261 -7.11 2.94 -8.00
N ALA A 262 -6.07 3.43 -7.32
CA ALA A 262 -5.76 3.04 -5.95
C ALA A 262 -5.67 1.50 -5.81
N ALA A 263 -5.08 0.82 -6.80
CA ALA A 263 -4.86 -0.62 -6.71
C ALA A 263 -3.80 -0.94 -5.66
N LEU A 264 -3.98 -2.01 -4.89
CA LEU A 264 -3.11 -2.40 -3.78
C LEU A 264 -2.11 -3.48 -4.20
N GLY A 265 -0.87 -3.36 -3.73
CA GLY A 265 0.21 -4.32 -4.01
C GLY A 265 0.00 -5.66 -3.32
N ARG A 266 -0.21 -5.66 -2.01
CA ARG A 266 -0.47 -6.90 -1.26
C ARG A 266 -1.47 -6.67 -0.13
N LEU A 267 -2.43 -7.58 -0.02
CA LEU A 267 -3.35 -7.65 1.11
C LEU A 267 -3.16 -8.97 1.81
N ILE A 268 -2.81 -8.94 3.09
CA ILE A 268 -2.74 -10.13 3.95
C ILE A 268 -3.92 -10.08 4.91
N LEU A 269 -4.75 -11.11 4.86
CA LEU A 269 -5.90 -11.29 5.74
C LEU A 269 -5.53 -12.29 6.83
N LYS A 270 -5.28 -11.76 8.03
CA LYS A 270 -4.91 -12.54 9.22
C LYS A 270 -6.11 -12.69 10.14
N ASN A 271 -6.73 -13.86 10.12
CA ASN A 271 -7.96 -14.12 10.84
C ASN A 271 -7.72 -14.79 12.20
N GLY A 272 -8.54 -14.42 13.18
CA GLY A 272 -8.80 -15.21 14.37
C GLY A 272 -9.85 -16.28 14.12
N LYS A 273 -10.30 -16.92 15.19
CA LYS A 273 -11.41 -17.87 15.16
C LYS A 273 -12.72 -17.16 14.84
N LEU A 274 -13.45 -17.67 13.85
CA LEU A 274 -14.76 -17.12 13.43
C LEU A 274 -14.75 -15.61 13.16
N SER A 275 -13.59 -15.05 12.79
CA SER A 275 -13.49 -13.66 12.38
C SER A 275 -13.83 -13.51 10.90
N LYS A 276 -14.21 -12.30 10.48
CA LYS A 276 -14.53 -12.00 9.08
C LYS A 276 -13.90 -10.71 8.62
N PHE A 277 -13.61 -10.63 7.33
CA PHE A 277 -13.30 -9.40 6.62
C PHE A 277 -14.49 -9.07 5.73
N GLU A 278 -15.18 -7.99 6.05
CA GLU A 278 -16.41 -7.56 5.39
C GLU A 278 -16.09 -6.46 4.38
N PHE A 279 -16.20 -6.78 3.10
CA PHE A 279 -16.02 -5.84 2.01
C PHE A 279 -17.34 -5.15 1.71
N LEU A 280 -17.38 -3.85 1.98
CA LEU A 280 -18.56 -3.00 1.92
C LEU A 280 -18.50 -2.10 0.68
N GLY A 281 -19.62 -1.95 -0.01
CA GLY A 281 -19.77 -1.02 -1.13
C GLY A 281 -20.80 0.06 -0.83
N SER A 282 -20.72 1.19 -1.53
CA SER A 282 -21.77 2.21 -1.49
C SER A 282 -23.08 1.70 -2.08
N GLU A 283 -24.22 2.15 -1.55
CA GLU A 283 -25.55 1.82 -2.12
C GLU A 283 -25.75 2.43 -3.53
N GLU A 284 -24.96 3.45 -3.89
CA GLU A 284 -25.11 4.25 -5.12
C GLU A 284 -24.16 3.86 -6.26
N GLY A 285 -23.18 2.99 -6.03
CA GLY A 285 -22.12 2.68 -7.01
C GLY A 285 -21.60 1.24 -6.93
N VAL A 286 -21.08 0.75 -8.06
CA VAL A 286 -20.31 -0.50 -8.09
C VAL A 286 -18.87 -0.16 -7.66
N ASN A 287 -18.62 -0.28 -6.36
CA ASN A 287 -17.30 -0.09 -5.79
C ASN A 287 -16.45 -1.33 -6.06
N ALA A 288 -15.14 -1.13 -6.23
CA ALA A 288 -14.24 -2.25 -6.40
C ALA A 288 -12.89 -2.01 -5.72
N MET A 289 -12.20 -3.10 -5.42
CA MET A 289 -10.80 -3.08 -5.00
C MET A 289 -10.01 -4.02 -5.91
N TYR A 290 -8.87 -3.55 -6.42
CA TYR A 290 -7.94 -4.33 -7.22
C TYR A 290 -6.68 -4.60 -6.41
N ILE A 291 -6.32 -5.88 -6.28
CA ILE A 291 -5.19 -6.33 -5.45
C ILE A 291 -4.25 -7.18 -6.31
N ASP A 292 -2.97 -6.82 -6.34
CA ASP A 292 -1.97 -7.58 -7.10
C ASP A 292 -1.80 -8.98 -6.46
N TYR A 293 -1.61 -9.05 -5.14
CA TYR A 293 -1.58 -10.33 -4.43
C TYR A 293 -2.43 -10.31 -3.16
N ILE A 294 -3.40 -11.22 -3.07
CA ILE A 294 -4.19 -11.45 -1.84
C ILE A 294 -3.68 -12.70 -1.12
N GLU A 295 -3.50 -12.61 0.19
CA GLU A 295 -3.06 -13.71 1.02
C GLU A 295 -4.05 -13.98 2.12
N PHE A 296 -4.45 -15.24 2.25
CA PHE A 296 -5.23 -15.75 3.36
C PHE A 296 -4.29 -16.44 4.33
N ASP A 297 -3.90 -15.75 5.41
CA ASP A 297 -2.92 -16.27 6.36
C ASP A 297 -3.41 -17.59 6.95
N GLN A 298 -2.53 -18.58 7.00
CA GLN A 298 -2.79 -19.94 7.51
C GLN A 298 -3.89 -20.74 6.81
N LEU A 299 -4.58 -20.20 5.80
CA LEU A 299 -5.57 -20.96 5.03
C LEU A 299 -4.91 -21.77 3.92
N THR A 300 -5.51 -22.90 3.62
CA THR A 300 -5.14 -23.83 2.56
C THR A 300 -6.32 -24.08 1.63
N LYS A 301 -6.08 -24.81 0.53
CA LYS A 301 -7.15 -25.20 -0.40
C LYS A 301 -8.30 -25.94 0.31
N ASP A 302 -8.01 -26.74 1.33
CA ASP A 302 -9.02 -27.54 2.04
C ASP A 302 -9.99 -26.69 2.88
N ASP A 303 -9.66 -25.41 3.09
CA ASP A 303 -10.52 -24.44 3.77
C ASP A 303 -11.55 -23.81 2.84
N ILE A 304 -11.41 -23.99 1.52
CA ILE A 304 -12.42 -23.59 0.53
C ILE A 304 -13.58 -24.57 0.61
N LYS A 305 -14.75 -24.09 1.04
CA LYS A 305 -15.95 -24.91 1.21
C LYS A 305 -17.18 -24.22 0.67
N ASP A 306 -18.01 -24.98 -0.03
CA ASP A 306 -19.31 -24.55 -0.56
C ASP A 306 -19.23 -23.25 -1.39
N GLY A 307 -18.14 -23.07 -2.15
CA GLY A 307 -17.93 -21.88 -2.99
C GLY A 307 -17.64 -20.61 -2.19
N SER A 308 -17.05 -20.75 -1.00
CA SER A 308 -16.67 -19.63 -0.12
C SER A 308 -15.34 -19.87 0.59
N VAL A 309 -14.73 -18.79 1.04
CA VAL A 309 -13.60 -18.78 1.96
C VAL A 309 -14.13 -18.32 3.33
N PRO A 310 -13.89 -19.05 4.43
CA PRO A 310 -14.56 -18.83 5.72
C PRO A 310 -14.38 -17.42 6.30
N VAL A 311 -13.27 -16.76 5.96
CA VAL A 311 -12.90 -15.44 6.50
C VAL A 311 -13.43 -14.28 5.67
N LEU A 312 -14.00 -14.53 4.49
CA LEU A 312 -14.44 -13.49 3.57
C LEU A 312 -15.96 -13.33 3.58
N ASP A 313 -16.40 -12.09 3.61
CA ASP A 313 -17.77 -11.69 3.28
C ASP A 313 -17.74 -10.47 2.36
N ILE A 314 -18.18 -10.65 1.11
CA ILE A 314 -18.25 -9.57 0.12
C ILE A 314 -19.71 -9.20 -0.07
N LYS A 315 -20.10 -8.02 0.41
CA LYS A 315 -21.49 -7.55 0.36
C LYS A 315 -21.90 -7.16 -1.07
N PRO A 316 -23.21 -7.12 -1.38
CA PRO A 316 -23.70 -6.51 -2.62
C PRO A 316 -23.20 -5.06 -2.78
N GLY A 317 -22.98 -4.62 -4.03
CA GLY A 317 -22.43 -3.29 -4.32
C GLY A 317 -20.90 -3.22 -4.34
N PHE A 318 -20.21 -4.32 -4.00
CA PHE A 318 -18.75 -4.39 -4.01
C PHE A 318 -18.23 -5.57 -4.84
N THR A 319 -17.16 -5.36 -5.60
CA THR A 319 -16.42 -6.43 -6.28
C THR A 319 -14.94 -6.41 -5.90
N LEU A 320 -14.43 -7.54 -5.43
CA LEU A 320 -13.02 -7.74 -5.12
C LEU A 320 -12.32 -8.41 -6.31
N TYR A 321 -11.37 -7.69 -6.90
CA TYR A 321 -10.52 -8.19 -7.98
C TYR A 321 -9.13 -8.49 -7.44
N PHE A 322 -8.61 -9.68 -7.76
CA PHE A 322 -7.25 -10.07 -7.39
C PHE A 322 -6.50 -10.61 -8.60
N ALA A 323 -5.19 -10.43 -8.66
CA ALA A 323 -4.38 -11.00 -9.74
C ALA A 323 -3.76 -12.35 -9.35
N ALA A 324 -3.31 -12.54 -8.11
CA ALA A 324 -2.86 -13.84 -7.62
C ALA A 324 -3.20 -14.04 -6.14
N SER A 325 -3.14 -15.29 -5.70
CA SER A 325 -3.43 -15.70 -4.32
C SER A 325 -2.55 -16.88 -3.89
N ASN A 326 -2.42 -17.09 -2.57
CA ASN A 326 -1.87 -18.32 -2.00
C ASN A 326 -2.84 -19.51 -2.14
N LEU A 327 -4.12 -19.25 -2.31
CA LEU A 327 -5.14 -20.24 -2.64
C LEU A 327 -5.34 -20.36 -4.17
N PRO A 328 -5.85 -21.49 -4.68
CA PRO A 328 -6.07 -21.68 -6.12
C PRO A 328 -6.98 -20.60 -6.71
N ALA A 329 -6.45 -19.79 -7.64
CA ALA A 329 -7.17 -18.64 -8.18
C ALA A 329 -8.43 -19.05 -8.97
N GLU A 330 -8.41 -20.21 -9.63
CA GLU A 330 -9.55 -20.75 -10.37
C GLU A 330 -10.71 -21.15 -9.46
N GLU A 331 -10.43 -21.59 -8.24
CA GLU A 331 -11.47 -21.95 -7.27
C GLU A 331 -12.08 -20.71 -6.62
N LEU A 332 -11.30 -19.63 -6.49
CA LEU A 332 -11.78 -18.34 -5.98
C LEU A 332 -12.58 -17.54 -7.01
N ASP A 333 -12.25 -17.62 -8.30
CA ASP A 333 -12.91 -16.84 -9.35
C ASP A 333 -14.39 -17.21 -9.49
N GLY A 334 -15.27 -16.21 -9.36
CA GLY A 334 -16.71 -16.39 -9.46
C GLY A 334 -17.42 -16.63 -8.13
N MET A 335 -16.69 -16.81 -7.02
CA MET A 335 -17.29 -16.91 -5.69
C MET A 335 -18.11 -15.67 -5.31
N TYR A 336 -18.97 -15.81 -4.30
CA TYR A 336 -19.84 -14.74 -3.79
C TYR A 336 -20.75 -14.14 -4.88
N ASN A 337 -21.33 -15.00 -5.73
CA ASN A 337 -22.15 -14.61 -6.88
C ASN A 337 -21.40 -13.69 -7.87
N GLY A 338 -20.13 -14.00 -8.14
CA GLY A 338 -19.29 -13.24 -9.06
C GLY A 338 -18.67 -11.97 -8.48
N ARG A 339 -18.68 -11.80 -7.15
CA ARG A 339 -18.08 -10.63 -6.48
C ARG A 339 -16.61 -10.83 -6.09
N LEU A 340 -16.09 -12.05 -6.15
CA LEU A 340 -14.65 -12.32 -6.09
C LEU A 340 -14.18 -12.74 -7.48
N ARG A 341 -13.29 -11.96 -8.10
CA ARG A 341 -12.94 -12.11 -9.52
C ARG A 341 -11.45 -12.09 -9.77
N TRP A 342 -10.99 -13.02 -10.60
CA TRP A 342 -9.58 -13.17 -10.92
C TRP A 342 -9.19 -12.41 -12.20
N VAL A 343 -8.22 -11.50 -12.10
CA VAL A 343 -7.63 -10.78 -13.23
C VAL A 343 -6.36 -11.49 -13.70
N LYS A 344 -6.55 -12.68 -14.28
CA LYS A 344 -5.47 -13.61 -14.71
C LYS A 344 -4.44 -13.02 -15.65
N GLU A 345 -4.79 -12.00 -16.42
CA GLU A 345 -3.90 -11.40 -17.42
C GLU A 345 -2.91 -10.40 -16.81
N TYR A 346 -3.08 -9.96 -15.54
CA TYR A 346 -2.23 -8.96 -14.92
C TYR A 346 -0.96 -9.58 -14.31
N PRO A 347 0.25 -9.34 -14.85
CA PRO A 347 1.52 -9.78 -14.27
C PRO A 347 2.09 -8.70 -13.35
N GLY A 348 1.42 -8.43 -12.24
CA GLY A 348 1.87 -7.44 -11.25
C GLY A 348 3.19 -7.80 -10.58
N HIS A 349 3.69 -6.92 -9.73
CA HIS A 349 4.98 -7.15 -9.07
C HIS A 349 4.94 -8.39 -8.16
N ASN A 350 3.88 -8.53 -7.36
CA ASN A 350 3.68 -9.62 -6.42
C ASN A 350 3.02 -10.85 -7.07
N SER A 351 2.38 -10.69 -8.22
CA SER A 351 1.69 -11.75 -8.95
C SER A 351 2.40 -12.25 -10.20
N SER A 352 3.59 -11.76 -10.58
CA SER A 352 4.25 -12.22 -11.81
C SER A 352 5.30 -13.31 -11.61
N MET A 353 5.49 -14.11 -12.66
CA MET A 353 6.55 -15.11 -12.79
C MET A 353 7.20 -14.99 -14.18
N PRO A 354 8.53 -15.12 -14.30
CA PRO A 354 9.18 -15.13 -15.61
C PRO A 354 8.89 -16.43 -16.36
N VAL A 355 8.64 -16.32 -17.67
CA VAL A 355 8.53 -17.45 -18.59
C VAL A 355 9.41 -17.18 -19.81
N TYR A 356 10.23 -18.15 -20.18
CA TYR A 356 11.10 -18.06 -21.34
C TYR A 356 10.40 -18.64 -22.58
N ILE A 357 10.37 -17.87 -23.67
CA ILE A 357 9.75 -18.24 -24.94
C ILE A 357 10.85 -18.58 -25.93
N THR A 358 11.00 -19.88 -26.21
CA THR A 358 12.16 -20.44 -26.91
C THR A 358 12.31 -19.98 -28.36
N GLY A 359 11.22 -19.90 -29.13
CA GLY A 359 11.26 -19.58 -30.55
C GLY A 359 11.47 -18.09 -30.87
N ILE A 360 11.47 -17.23 -29.86
CA ILE A 360 11.81 -15.79 -30.00
C ILE A 360 12.92 -15.35 -29.03
N ASP A 361 13.57 -16.29 -28.33
CA ASP A 361 14.67 -16.04 -27.37
C ASP A 361 14.37 -14.87 -26.40
N LYS A 362 13.18 -14.90 -25.78
CA LYS A 362 12.68 -13.79 -24.95
C LYS A 362 12.08 -14.29 -23.65
N THR A 363 12.42 -13.65 -22.53
CA THR A 363 11.70 -13.82 -21.27
C THR A 363 10.58 -12.81 -21.15
N ILE A 364 9.37 -13.29 -20.88
CA ILE A 364 8.20 -12.46 -20.59
C ILE A 364 7.79 -12.62 -19.13
N ARG A 365 7.07 -11.64 -18.58
CA ARG A 365 6.40 -11.78 -17.28
C ARG A 365 4.95 -12.13 -17.51
N VAL A 366 4.47 -13.14 -16.81
CA VAL A 366 3.08 -13.58 -16.83
C VAL A 366 2.57 -13.68 -15.41
N ASN A 367 1.26 -13.63 -15.23
CA ASN A 367 0.66 -13.89 -13.94
C ASN A 367 1.01 -15.32 -13.46
N ARG A 368 1.44 -15.44 -12.21
CA ARG A 368 1.94 -16.68 -11.61
C ARG A 368 0.84 -17.71 -11.48
N SER A 369 -0.34 -17.32 -10.99
CA SER A 369 -1.49 -18.21 -10.87
C SER A 369 -1.95 -18.66 -12.26
N PHE A 370 -1.87 -17.79 -13.26
CA PHE A 370 -2.28 -18.14 -14.63
C PHE A 370 -1.31 -19.13 -15.27
N ARG A 371 -0.01 -18.93 -15.09
CA ARG A 371 1.02 -19.87 -15.53
C ARG A 371 0.98 -21.21 -14.77
N GLN A 372 0.55 -21.22 -13.52
CA GLN A 372 0.47 -22.43 -12.71
C GLN A 372 -0.90 -23.13 -12.81
N SER A 373 -1.84 -22.53 -13.53
CA SER A 373 -3.19 -23.03 -13.72
C SER A 373 -3.23 -24.45 -14.29
N ILE A 374 -4.04 -25.31 -13.70
CA ILE A 374 -4.35 -26.64 -14.24
C ILE A 374 -5.68 -26.68 -15.00
N ALA A 375 -6.39 -25.55 -15.08
CA ALA A 375 -7.68 -25.43 -15.77
C ALA A 375 -7.56 -24.77 -17.15
N TYR A 376 -6.48 -24.03 -17.39
CA TYR A 376 -6.22 -23.36 -18.66
C TYR A 376 -5.11 -24.06 -19.42
N ASP A 377 -5.33 -24.26 -20.70
CA ASP A 377 -4.36 -24.63 -21.74
C ASP A 377 -4.38 -23.46 -22.73
N THR A 378 -3.37 -22.58 -22.65
CA THR A 378 -3.45 -21.25 -23.30
C THR A 378 -2.98 -21.28 -24.75
N ASP A 379 -2.13 -22.24 -25.12
CA ASP A 379 -1.67 -22.43 -26.50
C ASP A 379 -2.34 -23.61 -27.21
N ASP A 380 -3.27 -24.29 -26.53
CA ASP A 380 -4.20 -25.29 -27.07
C ASP A 380 -3.42 -26.48 -27.66
N ASP A 381 -2.47 -26.99 -26.88
CA ASP A 381 -1.61 -28.13 -27.24
C ASP A 381 -1.99 -29.44 -26.52
N GLY A 382 -2.96 -29.37 -25.59
CA GLY A 382 -3.49 -30.47 -24.79
C GLY A 382 -2.88 -30.58 -23.39
N ILE A 383 -1.96 -29.70 -23.00
CA ILE A 383 -1.31 -29.70 -21.70
C ILE A 383 -1.69 -28.42 -20.94
N ALA A 384 -2.27 -28.57 -19.75
CA ALA A 384 -2.61 -27.42 -18.94
C ALA A 384 -1.36 -26.63 -18.51
N ASN A 385 -1.50 -25.30 -18.38
CA ASN A 385 -0.42 -24.35 -18.19
C ASN A 385 0.58 -24.78 -17.08
N GLY A 386 0.05 -25.28 -15.95
CA GLY A 386 0.82 -25.68 -14.78
C GLY A 386 1.75 -26.88 -15.03
N TYR A 387 1.41 -27.74 -15.99
CA TYR A 387 2.21 -28.90 -16.39
C TYR A 387 2.99 -28.68 -17.68
N ASP A 388 2.67 -27.62 -18.43
CA ASP A 388 3.31 -27.34 -19.70
C ASP A 388 4.63 -26.55 -19.52
N LEU A 389 5.63 -26.91 -20.33
CA LEU A 389 6.90 -26.21 -20.47
C LEU A 389 6.80 -25.00 -21.41
N SER A 390 5.83 -24.98 -22.32
CA SER A 390 5.57 -23.90 -23.27
C SER A 390 4.13 -23.33 -23.21
N PRO A 391 3.58 -23.00 -22.03
CA PRO A 391 2.14 -22.75 -21.82
C PRO A 391 1.57 -21.52 -22.54
N PHE A 392 2.41 -20.73 -23.20
CA PHE A 392 1.99 -19.57 -23.99
C PHE A 392 2.52 -19.68 -25.43
N GLY A 393 2.81 -20.90 -25.86
CA GLY A 393 3.46 -21.24 -27.11
C GLY A 393 4.98 -21.04 -27.09
N ASN A 394 5.61 -21.50 -28.15
CA ASN A 394 7.04 -21.32 -28.40
C ASN A 394 7.38 -19.99 -29.08
N GLY A 395 6.43 -19.05 -29.21
CA GLY A 395 6.63 -17.77 -29.89
C GLY A 395 6.34 -17.78 -31.40
N VAL A 396 6.08 -18.95 -31.99
CA VAL A 396 5.48 -19.02 -33.33
C VAL A 396 3.99 -18.68 -33.21
N PRO A 397 3.48 -17.63 -33.88
CA PRO A 397 2.07 -17.26 -33.75
C PRO A 397 1.17 -18.39 -34.27
N LYS A 398 0.33 -18.95 -33.40
CA LYS A 398 -0.69 -19.93 -33.75
C LYS A 398 -2.04 -19.23 -33.87
N VAL A 399 -2.66 -19.31 -35.05
CA VAL A 399 -4.02 -18.80 -35.26
C VAL A 399 -4.98 -19.69 -34.48
N SER A 400 -5.59 -19.14 -33.44
CA SER A 400 -6.48 -19.87 -32.54
C SER A 400 -7.91 -19.97 -33.08
N SER A 401 -8.35 -18.98 -33.87
CA SER A 401 -9.68 -19.02 -34.50
C SER A 401 -9.77 -18.09 -35.70
N VAL A 402 -10.56 -18.48 -36.69
CA VAL A 402 -10.99 -17.62 -37.79
C VAL A 402 -12.51 -17.67 -37.87
N SER A 403 -13.18 -16.51 -37.78
CA SER A 403 -14.63 -16.43 -37.88
C SER A 403 -15.07 -15.30 -38.80
N LEU A 404 -16.27 -15.44 -39.39
CA LEU A 404 -16.93 -14.40 -40.17
C LEU A 404 -18.04 -13.78 -39.32
N ASP A 405 -18.04 -12.46 -39.16
CA ASP A 405 -19.14 -11.76 -38.48
C ASP A 405 -20.33 -11.44 -39.41
N ALA A 406 -21.41 -10.92 -38.83
CA ALA A 406 -22.63 -10.57 -39.55
C ALA A 406 -22.41 -9.48 -40.63
N ASP A 407 -21.37 -8.67 -40.50
CA ASP A 407 -20.99 -7.61 -41.43
C ASP A 407 -20.01 -8.10 -42.52
N ARG A 408 -19.81 -9.41 -42.64
CA ARG A 408 -18.83 -10.06 -43.54
C ARG A 408 -17.38 -9.65 -43.25
N LYS A 409 -17.03 -9.38 -42.00
CA LYS A 409 -15.63 -9.18 -41.60
C LYS A 409 -15.06 -10.49 -41.09
N ILE A 410 -13.86 -10.82 -41.55
CA ILE A 410 -13.08 -11.92 -41.01
C ILE A 410 -12.41 -11.45 -39.73
N ASN A 411 -12.57 -12.23 -38.67
CA ASN A 411 -11.89 -12.08 -37.40
C ASN A 411 -10.82 -13.16 -37.31
N ILE A 412 -9.55 -12.78 -37.37
CA ILE A 412 -8.41 -13.67 -37.19
C ILE A 412 -7.91 -13.48 -35.76
N LYS A 413 -7.81 -14.55 -34.99
CA LYS A 413 -7.31 -14.50 -33.61
C LYS A 413 -6.06 -15.32 -33.40
N TRP A 414 -5.15 -14.81 -32.58
CA TRP A 414 -3.94 -15.51 -32.15
C TRP A 414 -3.51 -15.04 -30.76
N THR A 415 -2.65 -15.82 -30.09
CA THR A 415 -2.05 -15.42 -28.82
C THR A 415 -0.95 -14.40 -29.06
N GLY A 416 -1.12 -13.21 -28.50
CA GLY A 416 -0.17 -12.11 -28.52
C GLY A 416 0.72 -12.12 -27.28
N LEU A 417 2.03 -12.10 -27.51
CA LEU A 417 3.07 -11.92 -26.51
C LEU A 417 3.33 -10.43 -26.28
N PRO A 418 3.77 -10.04 -25.08
CA PRO A 418 4.00 -8.63 -24.75
C PRO A 418 5.13 -8.01 -25.57
N SER A 419 4.98 -6.72 -25.87
CA SER A 419 5.97 -5.88 -26.59
C SER A 419 6.50 -6.58 -27.84
N THR A 420 5.59 -7.06 -28.68
CA THR A 420 5.90 -7.90 -29.85
C THR A 420 5.20 -7.39 -31.09
N LEU A 421 5.91 -7.32 -32.21
CA LEU A 421 5.40 -6.94 -33.52
C LEU A 421 5.01 -8.18 -34.35
N TYR A 422 3.75 -8.20 -34.78
CA TYR A 422 3.20 -9.20 -35.67
C TYR A 422 2.98 -8.63 -37.06
N ARG A 423 3.26 -9.41 -38.09
CA ARG A 423 2.88 -9.11 -39.47
C ARG A 423 1.81 -10.09 -39.94
N ILE A 424 0.71 -9.54 -40.44
CA ILE A 424 -0.35 -10.31 -41.07
C ILE A 424 -0.15 -10.23 -42.56
N GLU A 425 -0.12 -11.39 -43.21
CA GLU A 425 0.04 -11.50 -44.64
C GLU A 425 -1.07 -12.34 -45.26
N TYR A 426 -1.36 -12.11 -46.54
CA TYR A 426 -2.39 -12.82 -47.26
C TYR A 426 -1.95 -13.26 -48.66
N LYS A 427 -2.68 -14.24 -49.20
CA LYS A 427 -2.70 -14.64 -50.62
C LYS A 427 -4.13 -14.63 -51.14
N GLU A 428 -4.30 -14.33 -52.42
CA GLU A 428 -5.60 -14.35 -53.10
C GLU A 428 -5.93 -15.76 -53.61
N ALA A 429 -4.91 -16.59 -53.85
CA ALA A 429 -5.03 -18.02 -54.10
C ALA A 429 -3.88 -18.79 -53.45
N LEU A 430 -4.12 -20.03 -53.03
CA LEU A 430 -3.10 -20.88 -52.39
C LEU A 430 -1.86 -21.07 -53.28
N GLY A 431 -2.05 -21.07 -54.61
CA GLY A 431 -1.00 -21.21 -55.62
C GLY A 431 -0.21 -19.93 -55.93
N ASP A 432 -0.57 -18.77 -55.35
CA ASP A 432 0.19 -17.53 -55.55
C ASP A 432 1.63 -17.69 -55.04
N SER A 433 2.62 -17.21 -55.78
CA SER A 433 4.03 -17.36 -55.42
C SER A 433 4.43 -16.54 -54.19
N ASN A 434 3.87 -15.34 -54.03
CA ASN A 434 4.26 -14.40 -53.00
C ASN A 434 3.12 -14.10 -52.02
N TRP A 435 3.46 -14.00 -50.74
CA TRP A 435 2.58 -13.43 -49.72
C TRP A 435 2.59 -11.90 -49.84
N LYS A 436 1.43 -11.27 -49.67
CA LYS A 436 1.28 -9.82 -49.61
C LYS A 436 1.06 -9.37 -48.18
N VAL A 437 1.71 -8.30 -47.77
CA VAL A 437 1.49 -7.71 -46.43
C VAL A 437 0.09 -7.12 -46.37
N LEU A 438 -0.70 -7.52 -45.37
CA LEU A 438 -2.00 -6.93 -45.07
C LEU A 438 -1.83 -5.74 -44.14
N THR A 439 -1.24 -5.99 -42.97
CA THR A 439 -0.94 -4.99 -41.95
C THR A 439 0.07 -5.54 -40.96
N GLU A 440 0.61 -4.67 -40.14
CA GLU A 440 1.35 -5.03 -38.93
C GLU A 440 0.52 -4.68 -37.69
N TYR A 441 0.74 -5.40 -36.59
CA TYR A 441 0.10 -5.21 -35.30
C TYR A 441 1.14 -5.30 -34.20
N TYR A 442 1.33 -4.21 -33.46
CA TYR A 442 2.22 -4.19 -32.30
C TYR A 442 1.40 -4.40 -31.03
N ASN A 443 1.72 -5.45 -30.25
CA ASN A 443 1.17 -5.61 -28.92
C ASN A 443 1.96 -4.73 -27.94
N ASP A 444 1.51 -3.49 -27.78
CA ASP A 444 2.09 -2.50 -26.87
C ASP A 444 1.85 -2.81 -25.38
N GLN A 445 0.95 -3.75 -25.09
CA GLN A 445 0.67 -4.19 -23.75
C GLN A 445 1.80 -5.09 -23.22
N TYR A 446 1.98 -5.05 -21.90
CA TYR A 446 2.96 -5.88 -21.17
C TYR A 446 2.38 -7.25 -20.76
N ILE A 447 1.26 -7.67 -21.35
CA ILE A 447 0.53 -8.90 -21.02
C ILE A 447 0.47 -9.87 -22.20
N VAL A 448 0.30 -11.16 -21.89
CA VAL A 448 -0.15 -12.16 -22.85
C VAL A 448 -1.66 -12.05 -22.98
N ARG A 449 -2.17 -11.94 -24.21
CA ARG A 449 -3.60 -11.83 -24.48
C ARG A 449 -3.97 -12.38 -25.85
N GLN A 450 -5.25 -12.65 -26.07
CA GLN A 450 -5.74 -12.96 -27.41
C GLN A 450 -5.85 -11.66 -28.24
N ILE A 451 -5.15 -11.59 -29.37
CA ILE A 451 -5.29 -10.52 -30.35
C ILE A 451 -6.37 -10.91 -31.35
N THR A 452 -7.21 -9.95 -31.74
CA THR A 452 -8.18 -10.11 -32.83
C THR A 452 -7.91 -9.05 -33.91
N HIS A 453 -7.61 -9.49 -35.13
CA HIS A 453 -7.56 -8.64 -36.31
C HIS A 453 -8.86 -8.78 -37.11
N GLN A 454 -9.44 -7.64 -37.49
CA GLN A 454 -10.64 -7.58 -38.31
C GLN A 454 -10.31 -7.10 -39.73
N GLU A 455 -10.67 -7.91 -40.72
CA GLU A 455 -10.57 -7.55 -42.14
C GLU A 455 -11.94 -7.56 -42.81
N VAL A 456 -12.25 -6.49 -43.55
CA VAL A 456 -13.47 -6.43 -44.37
C VAL A 456 -13.26 -7.26 -45.64
N LEU A 457 -14.09 -8.28 -45.86
CA LEU A 457 -14.09 -8.98 -47.14
C LEU A 457 -14.69 -8.09 -48.22
N SER A 458 -13.93 -7.82 -49.28
CA SER A 458 -14.49 -7.18 -50.47
C SER A 458 -15.57 -8.07 -51.09
N ASN A 459 -16.63 -7.50 -51.67
CA ASN A 459 -17.78 -8.21 -52.26
C ASN A 459 -17.44 -9.15 -53.45
N LYS A 460 -16.17 -9.40 -53.75
CA LYS A 460 -15.73 -10.34 -54.79
C LYS A 460 -15.48 -11.71 -54.16
N LYS A 461 -16.02 -12.77 -54.78
CA LYS A 461 -15.94 -14.18 -54.36
C LYS A 461 -14.51 -14.76 -54.42
N MET A 462 -13.55 -14.14 -53.75
CA MET A 462 -12.15 -14.59 -53.71
C MET A 462 -11.88 -15.12 -52.30
N SER A 463 -11.55 -16.40 -52.19
CA SER A 463 -11.08 -17.00 -50.94
C SER A 463 -9.66 -16.51 -50.67
N LYS A 464 -9.45 -15.73 -49.61
CA LYS A 464 -8.11 -15.32 -49.17
C LYS A 464 -7.54 -16.30 -48.15
N PHE A 465 -6.23 -16.48 -48.20
CA PHE A 465 -5.46 -17.30 -47.25
C PHE A 465 -4.60 -16.37 -46.41
N TYR A 466 -4.58 -16.57 -45.10
CA TYR A 466 -3.86 -15.69 -44.16
C TYR A 466 -2.77 -16.43 -43.41
N ARG A 467 -1.72 -15.71 -43.02
CA ARG A 467 -0.76 -16.14 -42.01
C ARG A 467 -0.38 -14.97 -41.12
N VAL A 468 0.02 -15.31 -39.89
CA VAL A 468 0.56 -14.37 -38.92
C VAL A 468 2.02 -14.74 -38.66
N LEU A 469 2.90 -13.74 -38.73
CA LEU A 469 4.33 -13.89 -38.51
C LEU A 469 4.76 -13.03 -37.33
N TYR A 470 5.66 -13.55 -36.51
CA TYR A 470 6.45 -12.76 -35.58
C TYR A 470 7.57 -12.06 -36.35
N ILE A 471 7.82 -10.78 -36.05
CA ILE A 471 8.88 -9.99 -36.70
C ILE A 471 9.96 -9.59 -35.68
N GLU A 472 9.55 -9.06 -34.53
CA GLU A 472 10.43 -8.50 -33.48
C GLU A 472 9.74 -8.46 -32.10
#